data_AF-A0A3N5RC12-F1
#
_entry.id   AF-A0A3N5RC12-F1
#
_cell.length_a   1.000
_cell.length_b   1.000
_cell.length_c   1.000
_cell.angle_alpha   90.00
_cell.angle_beta   90.00
_cell.angle_gamma   90.00
#
_symmetry.space_group_name_H-M   'P 1'
#
loop_
_entity.id
_entity.type
_entity.pdbx_description
1 polymer ?
#
loop_
_entity_poly.entity_id
_entity_poly.type
_entity_poly.pdbx_seq_one_letter_code
_entity_poly.pdbx_strand_id
1 'polypeptide(L)'
;MSKSTISSQNNPYQRLIIVLTVGAIIFGCGTIILLVYAMRPEIATLLALTTPTPAMPCGKPVLTIGSTPYEIESHSTGTGSSLNIPEDTPAIAYHVQSTEAGDVFVLSPTRENLISTAAAQAGDPIDITWADCAHESYTSNGVQQMDTGLTDLLDDQVPGITVFVQMDESQTLLIHGDLIAAFEFKETPGQSQETGNQEESQQAEGQQAEIQFAYTSVSEDGETLFMSTSILNSSGDVIVLQEGDFSLTTEDNQTLSPLNIEPVPPIEIQPGQEAGIHLSFPNPEGETAVLHIQSLSENVDLTANQED
;
A
#
# COMPACT_ATOMS: atom_id res chain seq x y z
N MET A 1 -15.01 -10.13 74.77
CA MET A 1 -15.80 -10.45 73.56
C MET A 1 -17.23 -9.99 73.77
N SER A 2 -17.59 -8.82 73.27
CA SER A 2 -18.95 -8.28 73.35
C SER A 2 -19.60 -8.41 71.97
N LYS A 3 -20.61 -9.28 71.83
CA LYS A 3 -21.42 -9.41 70.62
C LYS A 3 -22.37 -8.20 70.59
N SER A 4 -22.05 -7.21 69.75
CA SER A 4 -22.98 -6.14 69.42
C SER A 4 -24.01 -6.70 68.45
N THR A 5 -25.19 -7.06 68.97
CA THR A 5 -26.34 -7.46 68.17
C THR A 5 -26.98 -6.18 67.64
N ILE A 6 -26.67 -5.82 66.40
CA ILE A 6 -27.32 -4.69 65.71
C ILE A 6 -28.77 -5.11 65.44
N SER A 7 -29.67 -4.63 66.28
CA SER A 7 -31.12 -4.72 66.09
C SER A 7 -31.49 -3.84 64.89
N SER A 8 -31.63 -4.47 63.72
CA SER A 8 -32.12 -3.82 62.51
C SER A 8 -33.58 -3.45 62.71
N GLN A 9 -33.83 -2.25 63.24
CA GLN A 9 -35.15 -1.68 63.37
C GLN A 9 -35.75 -1.52 61.97
N ASN A 10 -36.71 -2.38 61.63
CA ASN A 10 -37.42 -2.36 60.35
C ASN A 10 -38.18 -1.04 60.19
N ASN A 11 -37.51 -0.02 59.69
CA ASN A 11 -38.15 1.25 59.37
C ASN A 11 -39.03 1.03 58.11
N PRO A 12 -40.35 1.23 58.19
CA PRO A 12 -41.24 1.04 57.04
C PRO A 12 -40.83 1.90 55.84
N TYR A 13 -40.21 3.05 56.06
CA TYR A 13 -39.67 3.90 55.00
C TYR A 13 -38.50 3.26 54.26
N GLN A 14 -37.64 2.49 54.95
CA GLN A 14 -36.51 1.81 54.31
C GLN A 14 -36.99 0.69 53.38
N ARG A 15 -38.05 -0.03 53.75
CA ARG A 15 -38.67 -1.05 52.88
C ARG A 15 -39.31 -0.41 51.64
N LEU A 16 -39.98 0.73 51.81
CA LEU A 16 -40.56 1.47 50.70
C LEU A 16 -39.48 1.94 49.71
N ILE A 17 -38.37 2.48 50.21
CA ILE A 17 -37.24 2.95 49.38
C ILE A 17 -36.65 1.77 48.59
N ILE A 18 -36.38 0.63 49.23
CA ILE A 18 -35.82 -0.56 48.56
C ILE A 18 -36.75 -1.03 47.43
N VAL A 19 -38.07 -1.09 47.67
CA VAL A 19 -39.04 -1.52 46.65
C VAL A 19 -39.07 -0.55 45.47
N LEU A 20 -39.03 0.76 45.71
CA LEU A 20 -39.01 1.76 44.65
C LEU A 20 -37.71 1.72 43.84
N THR A 21 -36.55 1.57 44.50
CA THR A 21 -35.26 1.47 43.80
C THR A 21 -35.19 0.22 42.91
N VAL A 22 -35.61 -0.93 43.42
CA VAL A 22 -35.65 -2.18 42.63
C VAL A 22 -36.61 -2.06 41.45
N GLY A 23 -37.79 -1.44 41.65
CA GLY A 23 -38.74 -1.20 40.58
C GLY A 23 -38.19 -0.30 39.46
N ALA A 24 -37.49 0.78 39.81
CA ALA A 24 -36.89 1.69 38.84
C ALA A 24 -35.78 1.01 38.02
N ILE A 25 -34.95 0.16 38.64
CA ILE A 25 -33.88 -0.58 37.95
C ILE A 25 -34.48 -1.58 36.96
N ILE A 26 -35.50 -2.34 37.36
CA ILE A 26 -36.16 -3.32 36.46
C ILE A 26 -36.80 -2.60 35.28
N PHE A 27 -37.46 -1.47 35.51
CA PHE A 27 -38.07 -0.68 34.44
C PHE A 27 -37.02 -0.10 33.48
N GLY A 28 -35.91 0.43 34.00
CA GLY A 28 -34.81 0.96 33.18
C GLY A 28 -34.10 -0.10 32.34
N CYS A 29 -33.83 -1.29 32.90
CA CYS A 29 -33.26 -2.40 32.11
C CYS A 29 -34.24 -2.87 31.02
N GLY A 30 -35.54 -2.92 31.32
CA GLY A 30 -36.57 -3.30 30.35
C GLY A 30 -36.65 -2.34 29.16
N THR A 31 -36.58 -1.02 29.41
CA THR A 31 -36.62 -0.01 28.33
C THR A 31 -35.38 -0.05 27.46
N ILE A 32 -34.18 -0.29 28.01
CA ILE A 32 -32.94 -0.42 27.21
C ILE A 32 -33.00 -1.63 26.29
N ILE A 33 -33.43 -2.80 26.80
CA ILE A 33 -33.55 -4.03 25.98
C ILE A 33 -34.56 -3.79 24.84
N LEU A 34 -35.68 -3.13 25.13
CA LEU A 34 -36.71 -2.84 24.13
C LEU A 34 -36.22 -1.84 23.08
N LEU A 35 -35.40 -0.85 23.48
CA LEU A 35 -34.75 0.11 22.58
C LEU A 35 -33.74 -0.59 21.64
N VAL A 36 -32.91 -1.50 22.18
CA VAL A 36 -31.95 -2.29 21.40
C VAL A 36 -32.68 -3.19 20.39
N TYR A 37 -33.80 -3.80 20.78
CA TYR A 37 -34.62 -4.61 19.85
C TYR A 37 -35.33 -3.75 18.78
N ALA A 38 -35.81 -2.56 19.15
CA ALA A 38 -36.46 -1.64 18.21
C ALA A 38 -35.50 -1.05 17.17
N MET A 39 -34.20 -0.91 17.50
CA MET A 39 -33.17 -0.43 16.57
C MET A 39 -32.56 -1.53 15.67
N ARG A 40 -32.98 -2.80 15.77
CA ARG A 40 -32.45 -3.88 14.91
C ARG A 40 -32.84 -3.88 13.42
N PRO A 41 -33.95 -3.30 12.93
CA PRO A 41 -34.34 -3.51 11.54
C PRO A 41 -33.44 -2.77 10.52
N GLU A 42 -32.66 -1.77 10.93
CA GLU A 42 -31.78 -1.02 10.00
C GLU A 42 -30.33 -1.56 9.94
N ILE A 43 -29.88 -2.34 10.92
CA ILE A 43 -28.52 -2.93 10.90
C ILE A 43 -28.45 -4.13 9.94
N ALA A 44 -29.57 -4.78 9.67
CA ALA A 44 -29.63 -5.89 8.72
C ALA A 44 -29.50 -5.44 7.25
N THR A 45 -29.73 -4.16 6.95
CA THR A 45 -29.67 -3.62 5.58
C THR A 45 -28.26 -3.14 5.19
N LEU A 46 -27.39 -2.83 6.16
CA LEU A 46 -25.99 -2.44 5.91
C LEU A 46 -25.06 -3.62 5.60
N LEU A 47 -25.50 -4.86 5.84
CA LEU A 47 -24.74 -6.08 5.50
C LEU A 47 -25.15 -6.68 4.15
N ALA A 48 -26.12 -6.07 3.47
CA ALA A 48 -26.54 -6.48 2.14
C ALA A 48 -25.90 -5.55 1.11
N LEU A 49 -25.10 -6.15 0.22
CA LEU A 49 -24.58 -5.59 -1.03
C LEU A 49 -23.31 -4.74 -0.97
N THR A 50 -22.20 -5.41 -0.66
CA THR A 50 -21.07 -5.37 -1.60
C THR A 50 -20.95 -6.77 -2.19
N THR A 51 -21.80 -7.10 -3.17
CA THR A 51 -21.43 -8.19 -4.09
C THR A 51 -20.13 -7.74 -4.74
N PRO A 52 -18.97 -8.39 -4.50
CA PRO A 52 -17.73 -7.97 -5.11
C PRO A 52 -17.99 -7.89 -6.61
N THR A 53 -17.84 -6.71 -7.17
CA THR A 53 -17.84 -6.53 -8.62
C THR A 53 -16.85 -7.57 -9.14
N PRO A 54 -17.25 -8.47 -10.06
CA PRO A 54 -16.35 -9.51 -10.55
C PRO A 54 -15.11 -8.79 -11.07
N ALA A 55 -13.98 -8.98 -10.38
CA ALA A 55 -12.72 -8.41 -10.79
C ALA A 55 -12.50 -8.81 -12.24
N MET A 56 -12.28 -7.83 -13.11
CA MET A 56 -11.93 -8.10 -14.49
C MET A 56 -10.71 -9.04 -14.43
N PRO A 57 -10.69 -10.15 -15.20
CA PRO A 57 -9.58 -11.07 -15.12
C PRO A 57 -8.32 -10.34 -15.57
N CYS A 58 -7.49 -9.97 -14.60
CA CYS A 58 -6.11 -9.62 -14.81
C CYS A 58 -5.46 -10.79 -15.53
N GLY A 59 -4.55 -10.48 -16.46
CA GLY A 59 -3.92 -11.50 -17.28
C GLY A 59 -3.17 -12.55 -16.44
N LYS A 60 -2.42 -13.39 -17.12
CA LYS A 60 -1.47 -14.25 -16.41
C LYS A 60 -0.44 -13.38 -15.68
N PRO A 61 0.04 -13.80 -14.50
CA PRO A 61 1.06 -13.06 -13.78
C PRO A 61 2.39 -13.07 -14.56
N VAL A 62 3.12 -11.96 -14.53
CA VAL A 62 4.35 -11.74 -15.30
C VAL A 62 5.41 -11.10 -14.42
N LEU A 63 6.63 -11.63 -14.48
CA LEU A 63 7.85 -11.02 -13.95
C LEU A 63 8.61 -10.42 -15.13
N THR A 64 9.01 -9.17 -15.06
CA THR A 64 9.84 -8.51 -16.08
C THR A 64 11.18 -8.15 -15.49
N ILE A 65 12.28 -8.53 -16.14
CA ILE A 65 13.65 -8.16 -15.75
C ILE A 65 14.25 -7.35 -16.89
N GLY A 66 14.48 -6.06 -16.66
CA GLY A 66 14.79 -5.12 -17.73
C GLY A 66 13.66 -5.11 -18.76
N SER A 67 13.92 -5.58 -19.98
CA SER A 67 12.93 -5.71 -21.06
C SER A 67 12.46 -7.14 -21.31
N THR A 68 12.81 -8.09 -20.44
CA THR A 68 12.53 -9.53 -20.68
C THR A 68 11.39 -10.00 -19.78
N PRO A 69 10.22 -10.37 -20.34
CA PRO A 69 9.10 -10.89 -19.57
C PRO A 69 9.19 -12.40 -19.36
N TYR A 70 8.73 -12.86 -18.20
CA TYR A 70 8.60 -14.25 -17.79
C TYR A 70 7.20 -14.49 -17.23
N GLU A 71 6.49 -15.51 -17.73
CA GLU A 71 5.22 -15.94 -17.13
C GLU A 71 5.50 -16.52 -15.74
N ILE A 72 4.76 -16.09 -14.72
CA ILE A 72 4.94 -16.58 -13.36
C ILE A 72 4.12 -17.85 -13.16
N GLU A 73 4.78 -18.91 -12.69
CA GLU A 73 4.12 -20.12 -12.20
C GLU A 73 4.46 -20.32 -10.72
N SER A 74 3.44 -20.43 -9.86
CA SER A 74 3.64 -20.76 -8.46
C SER A 74 4.09 -22.21 -8.30
N HIS A 75 5.23 -22.42 -7.64
CA HIS A 75 5.72 -23.74 -7.31
C HIS A 75 5.72 -23.91 -5.78
N SER A 76 4.96 -24.88 -5.28
CA SER A 76 5.01 -25.20 -3.85
C SER A 76 6.25 -26.03 -3.56
N THR A 77 7.06 -25.60 -2.59
CA THR A 77 8.14 -26.44 -2.08
C THR A 77 7.53 -27.68 -1.42
N GLY A 78 7.82 -28.86 -1.94
CA GLY A 78 7.47 -30.10 -1.25
C GLY A 78 8.15 -30.16 0.12
N THR A 79 7.74 -31.10 0.98
CA THR A 79 8.35 -31.32 2.31
C THR A 79 9.81 -31.82 2.28
N GLY A 80 10.43 -31.88 1.09
CA GLY A 80 11.85 -32.13 0.91
C GLY A 80 12.51 -30.89 0.32
N SER A 81 13.66 -30.51 0.86
CA SER A 81 14.48 -29.33 0.52
C SER A 81 15.00 -29.27 -0.93
N SER A 82 14.47 -30.08 -1.84
CA SER A 82 14.83 -30.11 -3.25
C SER A 82 13.77 -29.39 -4.05
N LEU A 83 14.11 -28.23 -4.59
CA LEU A 83 13.33 -27.57 -5.62
C LEU A 83 13.54 -28.32 -6.95
N ASN A 84 12.45 -28.76 -7.60
CA ASN A 84 12.53 -29.44 -8.88
C ASN A 84 12.04 -28.51 -9.99
N ILE A 85 12.96 -27.71 -10.52
CA ILE A 85 12.66 -26.79 -11.61
C ILE A 85 12.84 -27.52 -12.95
N PRO A 86 11.85 -27.50 -13.85
CA PRO A 86 12.00 -28.05 -15.19
C PRO A 86 13.18 -27.43 -15.92
N GLU A 87 14.03 -28.24 -16.56
CA GLU A 87 15.27 -27.75 -17.18
C GLU A 87 15.06 -26.96 -18.48
N ASP A 88 13.91 -27.14 -19.15
CA ASP A 88 13.68 -26.69 -20.54
C ASP A 88 12.38 -25.88 -20.70
N THR A 89 12.15 -24.93 -19.79
CA THR A 89 11.01 -24.00 -19.84
C THR A 89 11.50 -22.55 -19.96
N PRO A 90 11.81 -22.09 -21.18
CA PRO A 90 12.21 -20.70 -21.40
C PRO A 90 11.03 -19.76 -21.10
N ALA A 91 11.33 -18.54 -20.66
CA ALA A 91 10.34 -17.50 -20.38
C ALA A 91 9.29 -17.84 -19.29
N ILE A 92 9.61 -18.79 -18.41
CA ILE A 92 8.81 -19.07 -17.19
C ILE A 92 9.66 -18.79 -15.96
N ALA A 93 9.09 -18.05 -15.01
CA ALA A 93 9.65 -17.80 -13.70
C ALA A 93 8.85 -18.56 -12.64
N TYR A 94 9.51 -19.48 -11.95
CA TYR A 94 8.89 -20.26 -10.89
C TYR A 94 8.95 -19.49 -9.58
N HIS A 95 7.79 -18.98 -9.13
CA HIS A 95 7.69 -18.33 -7.83
C HIS A 95 7.73 -19.40 -6.74
N VAL A 96 8.78 -19.36 -5.92
CA VAL A 96 8.98 -20.24 -4.78
C VAL A 96 8.47 -19.54 -3.53
N GLN A 97 7.36 -20.04 -3.00
CA GLN A 97 6.76 -19.43 -1.82
C GLN A 97 7.69 -19.57 -0.61
N SER A 98 8.26 -18.44 -0.17
CA SER A 98 9.07 -18.35 1.04
C SER A 98 8.17 -18.16 2.27
N THR A 99 8.66 -18.60 3.44
CA THR A 99 8.01 -18.30 4.73
C THR A 99 8.43 -16.94 5.30
N GLU A 100 9.39 -16.27 4.68
CA GLU A 100 9.96 -14.98 5.11
C GLU A 100 9.79 -13.88 4.05
N ALA A 101 10.16 -12.64 4.39
CA ALA A 101 9.70 -11.38 3.82
C ALA A 101 10.26 -10.98 2.43
N GLY A 102 10.39 -11.91 1.48
CA GLY A 102 10.82 -11.60 0.11
C GLY A 102 10.31 -12.58 -0.94
N ASP A 103 10.21 -12.12 -2.18
CA ASP A 103 9.78 -12.94 -3.33
C ASP A 103 10.99 -13.62 -3.98
N VAL A 104 10.89 -14.93 -4.20
CA VAL A 104 11.96 -15.73 -4.79
C VAL A 104 11.49 -16.36 -6.10
N PHE A 105 12.19 -16.05 -7.18
CA PHE A 105 11.93 -16.59 -8.50
C PHE A 105 13.08 -17.41 -9.02
N VAL A 106 12.76 -18.57 -9.58
CA VAL A 106 13.75 -19.45 -10.21
C VAL A 106 13.45 -19.56 -11.69
N LEU A 107 14.46 -19.30 -12.50
CA LEU A 107 14.40 -19.50 -13.94
C LEU A 107 15.03 -20.83 -14.31
N SER A 108 14.46 -21.48 -15.31
CA SER A 108 15.06 -22.68 -15.89
C SER A 108 16.43 -22.36 -16.53
N PRO A 109 17.38 -23.31 -16.51
CA PRO A 109 18.74 -23.13 -17.02
C PRO A 109 18.82 -23.15 -18.56
N THR A 110 17.83 -22.57 -19.24
CA THR A 110 17.84 -22.46 -20.70
C THR A 110 18.84 -21.42 -21.15
N ARG A 111 19.33 -21.55 -22.38
CA ARG A 111 20.31 -20.60 -22.94
C ARG A 111 19.75 -19.18 -22.96
N GLU A 112 18.48 -19.03 -23.27
CA GLU A 112 17.76 -17.76 -23.33
C GLU A 112 17.73 -17.09 -21.95
N ASN A 113 17.31 -17.82 -20.92
CA ASN A 113 17.23 -17.31 -19.54
C ASN A 113 18.63 -16.95 -18.99
N LEU A 114 19.65 -17.73 -19.34
CA LEU A 114 21.04 -17.44 -18.96
C LEU A 114 21.55 -16.14 -19.60
N ILE A 115 21.27 -15.93 -20.89
CA ILE A 115 21.70 -14.73 -21.61
C ILE A 115 20.96 -13.50 -21.09
N SER A 116 19.65 -13.57 -20.90
CA SER A 116 18.85 -12.45 -20.40
C SER A 116 19.23 -12.09 -18.96
N THR A 117 19.39 -13.09 -18.08
CA THR A 117 19.81 -12.85 -16.70
C THR A 117 21.21 -12.23 -16.67
N ALA A 118 22.17 -12.77 -17.43
CA ALA A 118 23.53 -12.23 -17.48
C ALA A 118 23.64 -10.82 -18.09
N ALA A 119 22.63 -10.39 -18.86
CA ALA A 119 22.57 -9.06 -19.46
C ALA A 119 22.02 -7.99 -18.49
N ALA A 120 21.39 -8.39 -17.38
CA ALA A 120 20.85 -7.46 -16.39
C ALA A 120 21.98 -6.65 -15.74
N GLN A 121 21.72 -5.36 -15.53
CA GLN A 121 22.64 -4.40 -14.92
C GLN A 121 22.07 -3.90 -13.59
N ALA A 122 22.95 -3.33 -12.76
CA ALA A 122 22.50 -2.62 -11.58
C ALA A 122 21.73 -1.36 -12.02
N GLY A 123 20.56 -1.13 -11.42
CA GLY A 123 19.63 -0.07 -11.81
C GLY A 123 18.53 -0.52 -12.78
N ASP A 124 18.63 -1.72 -13.38
CA ASP A 124 17.57 -2.22 -14.25
C ASP A 124 16.27 -2.45 -13.44
N PRO A 125 15.10 -2.12 -14.00
CA PRO A 125 13.83 -2.38 -13.34
C PRO A 125 13.56 -3.89 -13.28
N ILE A 126 12.96 -4.31 -12.17
CA ILE A 126 12.37 -5.63 -12.04
C ILE A 126 10.93 -5.45 -11.58
N ASP A 127 9.98 -5.78 -12.45
CA ASP A 127 8.56 -5.54 -12.20
C ASP A 127 7.80 -6.86 -12.08
N ILE A 128 6.90 -6.95 -11.12
CA ILE A 128 5.95 -8.05 -10.96
C ILE A 128 4.56 -7.52 -11.24
N THR A 129 3.83 -8.20 -12.11
CA THR A 129 2.39 -8.06 -12.28
C THR A 129 1.74 -9.35 -11.83
N TRP A 130 0.96 -9.28 -10.75
CA TRP A 130 0.28 -10.44 -10.18
C TRP A 130 -1.04 -10.74 -10.90
N ALA A 131 -1.60 -11.91 -10.62
CA ALA A 131 -2.84 -12.40 -11.23
C ALA A 131 -4.10 -11.62 -10.80
N ASP A 132 -3.97 -10.71 -9.84
CA ASP A 132 -4.99 -9.77 -9.36
C ASP A 132 -4.72 -8.33 -9.81
N CYS A 133 -3.81 -8.12 -10.78
CA CYS A 133 -3.32 -6.83 -11.24
C CYS A 133 -2.52 -6.05 -10.20
N ALA A 134 -2.17 -6.62 -9.04
CA ALA A 134 -1.23 -5.95 -8.16
C ALA A 134 0.13 -5.81 -8.88
N HIS A 135 0.74 -4.64 -8.74
CA HIS A 135 2.01 -4.30 -9.35
C HIS A 135 3.05 -4.04 -8.25
N GLU A 136 4.24 -4.60 -8.42
CA GLU A 136 5.38 -4.35 -7.55
C GLU A 136 6.61 -4.06 -8.41
N SER A 137 7.44 -3.12 -7.98
CA SER A 137 8.64 -2.71 -8.71
C SER A 137 9.85 -2.71 -7.80
N TYR A 138 10.94 -3.25 -8.32
CA TYR A 138 12.22 -3.43 -7.66
C TYR A 138 13.31 -2.82 -8.54
N THR A 139 14.43 -2.42 -7.93
CA THR A 139 15.63 -2.00 -8.66
C THR A 139 16.70 -3.08 -8.51
N SER A 140 17.16 -3.61 -9.64
CA SER A 140 18.24 -4.59 -9.70
C SER A 140 19.52 -4.05 -9.06
N ASN A 141 20.15 -4.86 -8.21
CA ASN A 141 21.51 -4.64 -7.70
C ASN A 141 22.60 -5.19 -8.64
N GLY A 142 22.20 -5.66 -9.81
CA GLY A 142 23.07 -6.30 -10.80
C GLY A 142 23.26 -7.80 -10.58
N VAL A 143 23.92 -8.43 -11.54
CA VAL A 143 24.13 -9.89 -11.54
C VAL A 143 25.31 -10.26 -10.66
N GLN A 144 25.09 -11.23 -9.77
CA GLN A 144 26.09 -11.86 -8.93
C GLN A 144 26.25 -13.33 -9.36
N GLN A 145 27.48 -13.80 -9.44
CA GLN A 145 27.78 -15.21 -9.66
C GLN A 145 28.16 -15.83 -8.32
N MET A 146 27.50 -16.92 -7.94
CA MET A 146 27.77 -17.62 -6.69
C MET A 146 28.07 -19.10 -6.93
N ASP A 147 28.99 -19.63 -6.12
CA ASP A 147 29.40 -21.04 -6.15
C ASP A 147 28.56 -21.92 -5.18
N THR A 148 27.48 -21.38 -4.62
CA THR A 148 26.63 -22.03 -3.60
C THR A 148 25.36 -22.64 -4.19
N GLY A 149 24.89 -23.72 -3.55
CA GLY A 149 23.64 -24.38 -3.88
C GLY A 149 22.42 -23.60 -3.42
N LEU A 150 21.27 -23.90 -4.03
CA LEU A 150 19.97 -23.24 -3.78
C LEU A 150 19.56 -23.12 -2.30
N THR A 151 19.99 -24.07 -1.48
CA THR A 151 19.50 -24.22 -0.11
C THR A 151 20.01 -23.09 0.79
N ASP A 152 21.28 -22.71 0.66
CA ASP A 152 21.85 -21.60 1.44
C ASP A 152 21.22 -20.25 1.03
N LEU A 153 20.80 -20.16 -0.23
CA LEU A 153 20.16 -19.01 -0.84
C LEU A 153 18.74 -18.74 -0.33
N LEU A 154 18.02 -19.82 -0.02
CA LEU A 154 16.68 -19.72 0.53
C LEU A 154 16.68 -19.34 2.01
N ASP A 155 17.79 -19.60 2.73
CA ASP A 155 17.94 -19.34 4.16
C ASP A 155 18.47 -17.91 4.46
N ASP A 156 19.21 -17.27 3.56
CA ASP A 156 19.73 -15.89 3.71
C ASP A 156 18.81 -14.84 3.03
N GLN A 157 17.54 -14.79 3.44
CA GLN A 157 16.55 -13.87 2.85
C GLN A 157 16.81 -12.41 3.25
N VAL A 158 17.03 -11.57 2.25
CA VAL A 158 17.05 -10.09 2.36
C VAL A 158 15.71 -9.57 1.85
N PRO A 159 15.10 -8.54 2.49
CA PRO A 159 13.88 -7.92 1.97
C PRO A 159 14.04 -7.51 0.51
N GLY A 160 13.04 -7.78 -0.33
CA GLY A 160 13.08 -7.47 -1.76
C GLY A 160 12.70 -8.67 -2.63
N ILE A 161 13.26 -8.69 -3.85
CA ILE A 161 13.11 -9.79 -4.80
C ILE A 161 14.45 -10.48 -5.04
N THR A 162 14.44 -11.79 -5.17
CA THR A 162 15.60 -12.56 -5.62
C THR A 162 15.22 -13.40 -6.83
N VAL A 163 15.91 -13.19 -7.95
CA VAL A 163 15.79 -14.02 -9.15
C VAL A 163 17.10 -14.76 -9.35
N PHE A 164 17.06 -16.06 -9.61
CA PHE A 164 18.27 -16.78 -9.98
C PHE A 164 18.05 -17.84 -11.06
N VAL A 165 19.14 -18.19 -11.73
CA VAL A 165 19.23 -19.23 -12.76
C VAL A 165 20.49 -20.05 -12.51
N GLN A 166 20.33 -21.37 -12.47
CA GLN A 166 21.45 -22.28 -12.30
C GLN A 166 22.20 -22.43 -13.64
N MET A 167 23.51 -22.19 -13.67
CA MET A 167 24.33 -22.42 -14.86
C MET A 167 24.77 -23.88 -14.98
N ASP A 168 25.20 -24.44 -13.85
CA ASP A 168 25.62 -25.83 -13.70
C ASP A 168 25.46 -26.30 -12.24
N GLU A 169 25.94 -27.50 -11.92
CA GLU A 169 25.85 -28.07 -10.56
C GLU A 169 26.54 -27.24 -9.48
N SER A 170 27.43 -26.33 -9.85
CA SER A 170 28.26 -25.53 -8.96
C SER A 170 28.05 -24.03 -9.07
N GLN A 171 27.45 -23.52 -10.15
CA GLN A 171 27.37 -22.09 -10.39
C GLN A 171 25.94 -21.62 -10.61
N THR A 172 25.59 -20.50 -9.96
CA THR A 172 24.29 -19.84 -10.06
C THR A 172 24.49 -18.37 -10.38
N LEU A 173 23.69 -17.83 -11.31
CA LEU A 173 23.54 -16.39 -11.50
C LEU A 173 22.37 -15.92 -10.64
N LEU A 174 22.60 -14.86 -9.88
CA LEU A 174 21.63 -14.25 -9.00
C LEU A 174 21.46 -12.77 -9.33
N ILE A 175 20.23 -12.31 -9.34
CA ILE A 175 19.85 -10.91 -9.34
C ILE A 175 19.06 -10.68 -8.05
N HIS A 176 19.60 -9.81 -7.20
CA HIS A 176 18.82 -9.28 -6.08
C HIS A 176 18.25 -7.94 -6.51
N GLY A 177 16.97 -7.71 -6.25
CA GLY A 177 16.34 -6.41 -6.42
C GLY A 177 15.92 -5.88 -5.07
N ASP A 178 16.35 -4.68 -4.73
CA ASP A 178 15.78 -3.99 -3.58
C ASP A 178 14.39 -3.53 -3.98
N LEU A 179 13.42 -3.69 -3.07
CA LEU A 179 12.12 -3.07 -3.22
C LEU A 179 12.39 -1.59 -3.50
N ILE A 180 11.84 -1.05 -4.58
CA ILE A 180 11.81 0.40 -4.73
C ILE A 180 10.93 0.82 -3.58
N ALA A 181 11.56 1.21 -2.48
CA ALA A 181 10.87 1.55 -1.27
C ALA A 181 9.82 2.57 -1.70
N ALA A 182 8.54 2.21 -1.59
CA ALA A 182 7.54 3.18 -1.19
C ALA A 182 8.17 3.76 0.08
N PHE A 183 8.79 4.95 -0.05
CA PHE A 183 9.79 5.42 0.89
C PHE A 183 9.27 5.21 2.32
N GLU A 184 9.87 4.29 3.08
CA GLU A 184 9.63 4.28 4.52
C GLU A 184 10.17 5.62 5.02
N PHE A 185 9.24 6.47 5.43
CA PHE A 185 9.54 7.77 5.98
C PHE A 185 10.46 7.58 7.18
N LYS A 186 11.77 7.82 7.00
CA LYS A 186 12.61 8.15 8.14
C LYS A 186 12.13 9.50 8.61
N GLU A 187 11.23 9.49 9.60
CA GLU A 187 10.98 10.66 10.44
C GLU A 187 12.35 11.24 10.74
N THR A 188 12.65 12.43 10.21
CA THR A 188 13.95 13.06 10.45
C THR A 188 14.02 13.30 11.95
N PRO A 189 14.86 12.57 12.73
CA PRO A 189 14.83 12.71 14.18
C PRO A 189 15.52 14.03 14.51
N GLY A 190 14.70 15.05 14.76
CA GLY A 190 15.14 16.30 15.34
C GLY A 190 15.73 17.31 14.36
N GLN A 191 14.88 18.08 13.67
CA GLN A 191 15.04 19.52 13.74
C GLN A 191 14.42 20.02 15.07
N SER A 192 15.12 19.71 16.16
CA SER A 192 14.94 20.44 17.39
C SER A 192 15.44 21.85 17.15
N GLN A 193 14.48 22.76 16.96
CA GLN A 193 14.46 24.12 17.50
C GLN A 193 15.85 24.66 17.88
N GLU A 194 16.60 25.17 16.91
CA GLU A 194 17.58 26.19 17.24
C GLU A 194 16.80 27.42 17.70
N THR A 195 16.96 27.71 18.98
CA THR A 195 16.37 28.82 19.69
C THR A 195 17.01 30.11 19.18
N GLY A 196 16.54 30.61 18.04
CA GLY A 196 17.00 31.84 17.42
C GLY A 196 15.82 32.75 17.14
N ASN A 197 15.44 33.55 18.14
CA ASN A 197 14.57 34.72 18.10
C ASN A 197 13.42 34.71 17.07
N GLN A 198 12.24 34.38 17.60
CA GLN A 198 10.90 34.75 17.14
C GLN A 198 10.88 36.00 16.24
N GLU A 199 10.83 35.78 14.94
CA GLU A 199 9.92 36.51 14.06
C GLU A 199 8.80 35.51 13.74
N GLU A 200 7.55 35.95 13.91
CA GLU A 200 6.34 35.17 13.74
C GLU A 200 6.26 34.54 12.34
N SER A 201 6.75 33.31 12.21
CA SER A 201 6.31 32.40 11.16
C SER A 201 4.84 32.15 11.42
N GLN A 202 3.98 32.82 10.63
CA GLN A 202 2.59 32.43 10.48
C GLN A 202 2.58 30.97 10.05
N GLN A 203 2.36 30.11 11.04
CA GLN A 203 2.15 28.69 10.90
C GLN A 203 0.96 28.55 9.96
N ALA A 204 1.22 28.14 8.72
CA ALA A 204 0.20 27.90 7.72
C ALA A 204 -0.69 26.74 8.20
N GLU A 205 -1.71 27.07 9.00
CA GLU A 205 -2.89 26.25 9.18
C GLU A 205 -3.46 26.01 7.78
N GLY A 206 -3.19 24.87 7.17
CA GLY A 206 -3.69 24.58 5.81
C GLY A 206 -2.94 23.52 5.01
N GLN A 207 -1.77 23.04 5.45
CA GLN A 207 -1.15 21.89 4.76
C GLN A 207 -1.82 20.57 5.19
N GLN A 208 -2.82 20.18 4.39
CA GLN A 208 -3.69 19.02 4.66
C GLN A 208 -3.09 17.69 4.19
N ALA A 209 -2.13 17.70 3.25
CA ALA A 209 -1.46 16.50 2.78
C ALA A 209 -0.02 16.76 2.33
N GLU A 210 0.82 15.74 2.45
CA GLU A 210 2.16 15.69 1.87
C GLU A 210 2.14 14.73 0.67
N ILE A 211 2.63 15.19 -0.48
CA ILE A 211 2.67 14.43 -1.74
C ILE A 211 4.12 14.14 -2.08
N GLN A 212 4.44 12.88 -2.33
CA GLN A 212 5.77 12.44 -2.73
C GLN A 212 5.72 11.67 -4.04
N PHE A 213 6.60 12.02 -4.97
CA PHE A 213 6.74 11.28 -6.24
C PHE A 213 7.74 10.15 -6.04
N ALA A 214 7.27 8.91 -6.17
CA ALA A 214 8.12 7.73 -6.05
C ALA A 214 8.84 7.44 -7.37
N TYR A 215 8.11 7.43 -8.49
CA TYR A 215 8.64 7.05 -9.79
C TYR A 215 7.90 7.70 -10.95
N THR A 216 8.60 7.88 -12.06
CA THR A 216 8.01 8.34 -13.34
C THR A 216 8.74 7.69 -14.50
N SER A 217 8.00 7.11 -15.44
CA SER A 217 8.55 6.51 -16.65
C SER A 217 7.63 6.64 -17.84
N VAL A 218 8.18 6.43 -19.03
CA VAL A 218 7.42 6.37 -20.27
C VAL A 218 7.37 4.91 -20.76
N SER A 219 6.23 4.48 -21.29
CA SER A 219 6.08 3.18 -21.94
C SER A 219 7.07 2.99 -23.10
N GLU A 220 7.31 1.73 -23.49
CA GLU A 220 8.24 1.40 -24.59
C GLU A 220 7.82 2.00 -25.94
N ASP A 221 6.51 2.16 -26.17
CA ASP A 221 5.96 2.80 -27.37
C ASP A 221 6.04 4.34 -27.33
N GLY A 222 6.40 4.92 -26.17
CA GLY A 222 6.47 6.35 -25.99
C GLY A 222 5.09 7.04 -25.83
N GLU A 223 3.99 6.29 -25.78
CA GLU A 223 2.63 6.87 -25.81
C GLU A 223 2.05 7.13 -24.40
N THR A 224 2.57 6.48 -23.36
CA THR A 224 2.03 6.53 -22.00
C THR A 224 3.08 6.93 -20.98
N LEU A 225 2.76 7.92 -20.14
CA LEU A 225 3.52 8.31 -18.96
C LEU A 225 2.94 7.59 -17.74
N PHE A 226 3.76 6.82 -17.04
CA PHE A 226 3.43 6.20 -15.76
C PHE A 226 4.02 7.02 -14.62
N MET A 227 3.24 7.24 -13.57
CA MET A 227 3.66 7.94 -12.37
C MET A 227 3.21 7.14 -11.14
N SER A 228 4.07 7.09 -10.13
CA SER A 228 3.69 6.60 -8.80
C SER A 228 3.90 7.72 -7.79
N THR A 229 2.85 8.03 -7.03
CA THR A 229 2.86 9.04 -5.99
C THR A 229 2.36 8.45 -4.68
N SER A 230 2.91 8.92 -3.57
CA SER A 230 2.38 8.65 -2.24
C SER A 230 1.78 9.91 -1.66
N ILE A 231 0.65 9.78 -0.96
CA ILE A 231 -0.06 10.89 -0.32
C ILE A 231 -0.27 10.55 1.15
N LEU A 232 0.42 11.29 2.03
CA LEU A 232 0.25 11.23 3.47
C LEU A 232 -0.79 12.28 3.90
N ASN A 233 -1.88 11.83 4.51
CA ASN A 233 -2.88 12.72 5.09
C ASN A 233 -2.42 13.22 6.46
N SER A 234 -1.83 14.41 6.50
CA SER A 234 -1.44 15.09 7.74
C SER A 234 -2.58 15.89 8.39
N SER A 235 -3.75 15.95 7.76
CA SER A 235 -4.92 16.65 8.29
C SER A 235 -5.64 15.86 9.39
N GLY A 236 -6.58 16.52 10.06
CA GLY A 236 -7.48 15.88 11.04
C GLY A 236 -8.72 15.24 10.42
N ASP A 237 -8.96 15.43 9.11
CA ASP A 237 -10.14 14.97 8.39
C ASP A 237 -9.79 13.90 7.35
N VAL A 238 -10.77 13.13 6.88
CA VAL A 238 -10.55 12.14 5.81
C VAL A 238 -10.39 12.85 4.47
N ILE A 239 -9.33 12.53 3.74
CA ILE A 239 -9.16 12.96 2.35
C ILE A 239 -9.85 11.95 1.45
N VAL A 240 -10.67 12.43 0.52
CA VAL A 240 -11.35 11.59 -0.47
C VAL A 240 -10.96 12.04 -1.87
N LEU A 241 -10.18 11.21 -2.57
CA LEU A 241 -9.73 11.49 -3.94
C LEU A 241 -10.69 10.84 -4.94
N GLN A 242 -11.17 11.62 -5.90
CA GLN A 242 -12.06 11.21 -6.98
C GLN A 242 -11.31 11.09 -8.31
N GLU A 243 -11.90 10.41 -9.30
CA GLU A 243 -11.31 10.26 -10.64
C GLU A 243 -10.97 11.62 -11.29
N GLY A 244 -11.81 12.64 -11.10
CA GLY A 244 -11.62 13.98 -11.66
C GLY A 244 -10.59 14.86 -10.94
N ASP A 245 -10.03 14.40 -9.81
CA ASP A 245 -9.07 15.20 -9.05
C ASP A 245 -7.69 15.20 -9.69
N PHE A 246 -7.36 14.16 -10.46
CA PHE A 246 -6.04 13.98 -11.05
C PHE A 246 -6.02 14.53 -12.48
N SER A 247 -5.03 15.37 -12.77
CA SER A 247 -4.78 15.82 -14.14
C SER A 247 -3.32 16.22 -14.32
N LEU A 248 -2.84 16.15 -15.56
CA LEU A 248 -1.50 16.60 -15.92
C LEU A 248 -1.62 17.85 -16.81
N THR A 249 -0.99 18.95 -16.45
CA THR A 249 -0.92 20.14 -17.31
C THR A 249 0.44 20.19 -17.99
N THR A 250 0.45 20.18 -19.32
CA THR A 250 1.66 20.27 -20.13
C THR A 250 2.21 21.70 -20.19
N GLU A 251 3.43 21.88 -20.69
CA GLU A 251 4.05 23.20 -20.92
C GLU A 251 3.19 24.14 -21.79
N ASP A 252 2.45 23.58 -22.76
CA ASP A 252 1.52 24.34 -23.62
C ASP A 252 0.15 24.61 -22.96
N ASN A 253 0.03 24.40 -21.64
CA ASN A 253 -1.20 24.47 -20.86
C ASN A 253 -2.33 23.54 -21.35
N GLN A 254 -1.99 22.47 -22.07
CA GLN A 254 -2.96 21.41 -22.36
C GLN A 254 -3.12 20.55 -21.10
N THR A 255 -4.36 20.38 -20.65
CA THR A 255 -4.71 19.45 -19.57
C THR A 255 -4.96 18.05 -20.14
N LEU A 256 -4.29 17.06 -19.57
CA LEU A 256 -4.45 15.64 -19.88
C LEU A 256 -5.16 14.95 -18.71
N SER A 257 -6.17 14.16 -19.03
CA SER A 257 -6.83 13.27 -18.07
C SER A 257 -6.04 11.97 -17.93
N PRO A 258 -6.05 11.33 -16.75
CA PRO A 258 -5.43 10.02 -16.59
C PRO A 258 -6.12 8.99 -17.46
N LEU A 259 -5.35 8.05 -17.99
CA LEU A 259 -5.83 6.85 -18.67
C LEU A 259 -6.24 5.78 -17.66
N ASN A 260 -5.50 5.65 -16.56
CA ASN A 260 -5.76 4.73 -15.46
C ASN A 260 -5.35 5.35 -14.11
N ILE A 261 -6.06 4.97 -13.05
CA ILE A 261 -5.77 5.34 -11.66
C ILE A 261 -5.91 4.08 -10.79
N GLU A 262 -4.85 3.72 -10.07
CA GLU A 262 -4.84 2.59 -9.14
C GLU A 262 -4.34 3.04 -7.76
N PRO A 263 -5.08 2.75 -6.68
CA PRO A 263 -6.36 2.04 -6.64
C PRO A 263 -7.50 2.83 -7.30
N VAL A 264 -8.54 2.13 -7.77
CA VAL A 264 -9.69 2.75 -8.47
C VAL A 264 -10.44 3.70 -7.51
N PRO A 265 -10.63 4.98 -7.87
CA PRO A 265 -11.38 5.94 -7.03
C PRO A 265 -12.83 5.52 -6.74
N PRO A 266 -13.44 5.97 -5.62
CA PRO A 266 -12.89 6.92 -4.65
C PRO A 266 -11.82 6.30 -3.73
N ILE A 267 -10.75 7.06 -3.48
CA ILE A 267 -9.66 6.68 -2.56
C ILE A 267 -9.84 7.48 -1.26
N GLU A 268 -10.06 6.79 -0.14
CA GLU A 268 -10.17 7.42 1.17
C GLU A 268 -8.85 7.27 1.95
N ILE A 269 -8.26 8.39 2.37
CA ILE A 269 -7.04 8.43 3.18
C ILE A 269 -7.41 8.99 4.55
N GLN A 270 -7.36 8.14 5.59
CA GLN A 270 -7.69 8.56 6.96
C GLN A 270 -6.60 9.47 7.54
N PRO A 271 -6.90 10.30 8.56
CA PRO A 271 -5.90 11.09 9.28
C PRO A 271 -4.69 10.25 9.73
N GLY A 272 -3.49 10.71 9.36
CA GLY A 272 -2.22 10.05 9.66
C GLY A 272 -1.90 8.82 8.81
N GLN A 273 -2.73 8.49 7.81
CA GLN A 273 -2.46 7.40 6.87
C GLN A 273 -1.81 7.90 5.58
N GLU A 274 -1.07 7.01 4.95
CA GLU A 274 -0.44 7.19 3.65
C GLU A 274 -1.09 6.25 2.62
N ALA A 275 -1.28 6.74 1.40
CA ALA A 275 -1.79 5.96 0.28
C ALA A 275 -0.88 6.12 -0.94
N GLY A 276 -0.42 4.99 -1.49
CA GLY A 276 0.23 4.92 -2.78
C GLY A 276 -0.80 4.95 -3.93
N ILE A 277 -0.50 5.72 -4.97
CA ILE A 277 -1.35 5.91 -6.14
C ILE A 277 -0.48 5.79 -7.39
N HIS A 278 -0.88 4.88 -8.27
CA HIS A 278 -0.30 4.69 -9.59
C HIS A 278 -1.21 5.35 -10.62
N LEU A 279 -0.65 6.23 -11.43
CA LEU A 279 -1.34 7.00 -12.44
C LEU A 279 -0.71 6.69 -13.80
N SER A 280 -1.53 6.58 -14.83
CA SER A 280 -1.05 6.63 -16.20
C SER A 280 -1.72 7.78 -16.96
N PHE A 281 -0.97 8.46 -17.82
CA PHE A 281 -1.42 9.57 -18.64
C PHE A 281 -0.96 9.37 -20.08
N PRO A 282 -1.60 10.00 -21.08
CA PRO A 282 -0.95 10.18 -22.38
C PRO A 282 0.40 10.87 -22.17
N ASN A 283 1.46 10.38 -22.81
CA ASN A 283 2.78 10.97 -22.70
C ASN A 283 2.75 12.41 -23.28
N PRO A 284 3.10 13.45 -22.49
CA PRO A 284 3.09 14.82 -22.99
C PRO A 284 4.12 15.02 -24.10
N GLU A 285 3.80 15.85 -25.10
CA GLU A 285 4.74 16.16 -26.21
C GLU A 285 5.92 17.06 -25.78
N GLY A 286 5.87 17.63 -24.56
CA GLY A 286 6.88 18.54 -24.01
C GLY A 286 7.82 17.89 -22.98
N GLU A 287 8.88 18.62 -22.58
CA GLU A 287 9.86 18.14 -21.59
C GLU A 287 9.36 18.24 -20.15
N THR A 288 8.34 19.06 -19.91
CA THR A 288 7.80 19.31 -18.56
C THR A 288 6.28 19.20 -18.53
N ALA A 289 5.78 18.69 -17.41
CA ALA A 289 4.36 18.69 -17.10
C ALA A 289 4.17 18.76 -15.58
N VAL A 290 3.01 19.25 -15.16
CA VAL A 290 2.64 19.46 -13.76
C VAL A 290 1.48 18.55 -13.40
N LEU A 291 1.66 17.68 -12.41
CA LEU A 291 0.56 16.91 -11.84
C LEU A 291 -0.26 17.82 -10.91
N HIS A 292 -1.57 17.85 -11.13
CA HIS A 292 -2.54 18.52 -10.28
C HIS A 292 -3.42 17.47 -9.57
N ILE A 293 -3.64 17.66 -8.27
CA ILE A 293 -4.54 16.87 -7.43
C ILE A 293 -5.51 17.85 -6.72
N GLN A 294 -6.70 18.03 -7.29
CA GLN A 294 -7.59 19.16 -6.95
C GLN A 294 -8.17 19.10 -5.53
N SER A 295 -8.43 17.90 -4.99
CA SER A 295 -8.97 17.74 -3.65
C SER A 295 -8.00 18.11 -2.52
N LEU A 296 -6.72 18.34 -2.85
CA LEU A 296 -5.70 18.79 -1.91
C LEU A 296 -5.47 20.31 -1.96
N SER A 297 -5.93 20.98 -3.02
CA SER A 297 -5.90 22.43 -3.10
C SER A 297 -7.12 23.00 -2.39
N GLU A 298 -7.00 23.31 -1.10
CA GLU A 298 -7.92 24.26 -0.49
C GLU A 298 -7.75 25.58 -1.27
N ASN A 299 -8.84 26.11 -1.86
CA ASN A 299 -8.83 27.44 -2.45
C ASN A 299 -8.60 28.45 -1.32
N VAL A 300 -7.33 28.69 -0.97
CA VAL A 300 -6.94 29.81 -0.11
C VAL A 300 -7.08 31.06 -0.95
N ASP A 301 -8.28 31.63 -0.93
CA ASP A 301 -8.59 32.90 -1.57
C ASP A 301 -7.88 34.02 -0.77
N LEU A 302 -6.62 34.28 -1.11
CA LEU A 302 -5.83 35.38 -0.54
C LEU A 302 -6.41 36.70 -1.04
N THR A 303 -7.48 37.18 -0.40
CA THR A 303 -7.94 38.55 -0.59
C THR A 303 -6.95 39.47 0.13
N ALA A 304 -5.97 39.99 -0.62
CA ALA A 304 -5.12 41.06 -0.14
C ALA A 304 -6.00 42.31 0.08
N ASN A 305 -6.27 42.65 1.33
CA ASN A 305 -6.77 43.97 1.68
C ASN A 305 -5.67 44.98 1.32
N GLN A 306 -5.91 45.70 0.23
CA GLN A 306 -5.13 46.87 -0.14
C GLN A 306 -5.58 48.01 0.80
N GLU A 307 -4.87 48.19 1.91
CA GLU A 307 -4.99 49.40 2.72
C GLU A 307 -4.25 50.55 2.00
N ASP A 308 -4.95 51.69 1.87
CA ASP A 308 -4.48 52.96 1.29
C ASP A 308 -3.26 53.57 2.00
#